data_AF-A0A925P9K1-F1
#
_entry.id   AF-A0A925P9K1-F1
#
_cell.length_a   1.000
_cell.length_b   1.000
_cell.length_c   1.000
_cell.angle_alpha   90.00
_cell.angle_beta   90.00
_cell.angle_gamma   90.00
#
_symmetry.space_group_name_H-M   'P 1'
#
loop_
_entity.id
_entity.type
_entity.pdbx_description
1 polymer ?
#
loop_
_entity_poly.entity_id
_entity_poly.type
_entity_poly.pdbx_seq_one_letter_code
_entity_poly.pdbx_strand_id
1 'polypeptide(L)'
;TPQQQLLHAHTHIHTHTHTHTHTHTHTHTHAETIAAEDRLHDLGAISMMSSDSQAMGRIGEVICRTWQTAHKMKVQFGRLTHPSHPAADNFRALRYVAKYTINPALTHGMGHIIGSVEVGKLADLVLFKPALFGVKPELVLKGGFISWANMGDPNASIPTPQPMMYRPMFGATPRGIAATALTFVSAASLRDGGLGELGLKRRLEPVTGCRTVSKRDMVFNDAMPVIKVDPETYHVTADGEHLTCEPAKVLPMAQRYFLF
;
A
#
# COMPACT_ATOMS: atom_id res chain seq x y z
N THR A 1 -36.09 31.28 33.90
CA THR A 1 -37.19 30.35 33.54
C THR A 1 -36.61 28.96 33.23
N PRO A 2 -37.40 27.88 33.25
CA PRO A 2 -36.93 26.54 32.85
C PRO A 2 -36.25 26.53 31.46
N GLN A 3 -36.69 27.41 30.56
CA GLN A 3 -36.09 27.63 29.24
C GLN A 3 -34.65 28.20 29.29
N GLN A 4 -34.30 29.06 30.26
CA GLN A 4 -32.92 29.60 30.38
C GLN A 4 -31.93 28.55 30.92
N GLN A 5 -32.37 27.62 31.77
CA GLN A 5 -31.52 26.51 32.25
C GLN A 5 -31.24 25.47 31.15
N LEU A 6 -32.24 25.18 30.30
CA LEU A 6 -32.07 24.33 29.11
C LEU A 6 -31.10 24.95 28.07
N LEU A 7 -31.19 26.26 27.84
CA LEU A 7 -30.27 26.98 26.95
C LEU A 7 -28.82 26.97 27.46
N HIS A 8 -28.59 27.16 28.77
CA HIS A 8 -27.25 27.07 29.37
C HIS A 8 -26.67 25.65 29.37
N ALA A 9 -27.49 24.62 29.62
CA ALA A 9 -27.05 23.23 29.56
C ALA A 9 -26.69 22.81 28.12
N HIS A 10 -27.48 23.24 27.13
CA HIS A 10 -27.18 22.98 25.73
C HIS A 10 -25.89 23.65 25.26
N THR A 11 -25.65 24.92 25.60
CA THR A 11 -24.38 25.58 25.23
C THR A 11 -23.18 24.94 25.90
N HIS A 12 -23.25 24.58 27.19
CA HIS A 12 -22.13 23.95 27.91
C HIS A 12 -21.78 22.55 27.38
N ILE A 13 -22.79 21.73 27.00
CA ILE A 13 -22.59 20.41 26.38
C ILE A 13 -22.02 20.57 24.96
N HIS A 14 -22.49 21.55 24.19
CA HIS A 14 -22.00 21.80 22.83
C HIS A 14 -20.54 22.28 22.85
N THR A 15 -20.17 23.16 23.79
CA THR A 15 -18.79 23.63 23.94
C THR A 15 -17.87 22.53 24.45
N HIS A 16 -18.25 21.73 25.45
CA HIS A 16 -17.43 20.59 25.89
C HIS A 16 -17.25 19.55 24.79
N THR A 17 -18.30 19.19 24.06
CA THR A 17 -18.22 18.21 22.98
C THR A 17 -17.35 18.74 21.83
N HIS A 18 -17.46 20.03 21.47
CA HIS A 18 -16.58 20.65 20.48
C HIS A 18 -15.13 20.73 20.93
N THR A 19 -14.85 21.12 22.19
CA THR A 19 -13.49 21.19 22.72
C THR A 19 -12.87 19.81 22.82
N HIS A 20 -13.57 18.80 23.32
CA HIS A 20 -13.08 17.42 23.34
C HIS A 20 -12.86 16.84 21.93
N THR A 21 -13.74 17.14 20.97
CA THR A 21 -13.59 16.68 19.58
C THR A 21 -12.46 17.41 18.85
N HIS A 22 -12.30 18.71 19.06
CA HIS A 22 -11.15 19.47 18.55
C HIS A 22 -9.85 18.96 19.15
N THR A 23 -9.76 18.84 20.48
CA THR A 23 -8.56 18.32 21.15
C THR A 23 -8.22 16.92 20.67
N HIS A 24 -9.21 16.02 20.55
CA HIS A 24 -9.00 14.67 20.02
C HIS A 24 -8.50 14.70 18.56
N THR A 25 -9.04 15.56 17.71
CA THR A 25 -8.54 15.71 16.33
C THR A 25 -7.10 16.22 16.33
N HIS A 26 -6.82 17.25 17.11
CA HIS A 26 -5.48 17.85 17.24
C HIS A 26 -4.45 16.95 17.92
N THR A 27 -4.84 15.86 18.61
CA THR A 27 -3.89 14.87 19.14
C THR A 27 -3.57 13.73 18.17
N HIS A 28 -4.38 13.53 17.14
CA HIS A 28 -4.22 12.39 16.22
C HIS A 28 -3.79 12.77 14.80
N THR A 29 -3.97 14.01 14.37
CA THR A 29 -3.53 14.48 13.05
C THR A 29 -2.53 15.62 13.18
N HIS A 30 -1.25 15.32 12.93
CA HIS A 30 -0.16 16.29 13.02
C HIS A 30 0.54 16.45 11.68
N ALA A 31 0.73 17.69 11.24
CA ALA A 31 1.49 17.97 10.02
C ALA A 31 2.94 17.47 10.13
N GLU A 32 3.55 17.60 11.32
CA GLU A 32 4.92 17.14 11.60
C GLU A 32 5.08 15.63 11.39
N THR A 33 4.18 14.80 11.94
CA THR A 33 4.34 13.34 11.84
C THR A 33 4.02 12.83 10.43
N ILE A 34 3.10 13.49 9.70
CA ILE A 34 2.82 13.19 8.28
C ILE A 34 4.02 13.58 7.40
N ALA A 35 4.64 14.74 7.64
CA ALA A 35 5.84 15.14 6.90
C ALA A 35 7.04 14.23 7.20
N ALA A 36 7.16 13.77 8.44
CA ALA A 36 8.17 12.81 8.85
C ALA A 36 7.95 11.43 8.22
N GLU A 37 6.71 10.96 8.09
CA GLU A 37 6.36 9.67 7.46
C GLU A 37 6.96 9.55 6.04
N ASP A 38 6.81 10.59 5.22
CA ASP A 38 7.40 10.64 3.88
C ASP A 38 8.92 10.43 3.89
N ARG A 39 9.62 11.11 4.81
CA ARG A 39 11.07 10.97 5.00
C ARG A 39 11.43 9.57 5.49
N LEU A 40 10.68 9.02 6.45
CA LEU A 40 10.90 7.69 6.98
C LEU A 40 10.71 6.61 5.91
N HIS A 41 9.79 6.80 4.96
CA HIS A 41 9.70 5.94 3.78
C HIS A 41 10.94 6.03 2.91
N ASP A 42 11.46 7.22 2.60
CA ASP A 42 12.64 7.37 1.73
C ASP A 42 13.92 6.91 2.42
N LEU A 43 14.01 7.01 3.75
CA LEU A 43 15.09 6.44 4.58
C LEU A 43 15.06 4.92 4.63
N GLY A 44 13.90 4.30 4.37
CA GLY A 44 13.69 2.87 4.57
C GLY A 44 13.39 2.49 6.02
N ALA A 45 12.99 3.45 6.86
CA ALA A 45 12.55 3.23 8.23
C ALA A 45 11.08 2.76 8.30
N ILE A 46 10.27 3.04 7.28
CA ILE A 46 8.95 2.41 7.10
C ILE A 46 9.00 1.46 5.90
N SER A 47 8.67 0.19 6.17
CA SER A 47 8.98 -0.92 5.25
C SER A 47 7.85 -1.35 4.34
N MET A 48 6.62 -0.89 4.58
CA MET A 48 5.44 -1.29 3.83
C MET A 48 4.50 -0.13 3.54
N MET A 49 3.71 -0.27 2.48
CA MET A 49 2.60 0.62 2.11
C MET A 49 1.32 -0.21 2.05
N SER A 50 0.24 0.27 2.67
CA SER A 50 -1.06 -0.39 2.67
C SER A 50 -2.19 0.59 2.38
N SER A 51 -3.39 0.08 2.11
CA SER A 51 -4.52 0.93 1.73
C SER A 51 -5.37 1.45 2.88
N ASP A 52 -5.53 0.66 3.95
CA ASP A 52 -6.60 0.84 4.94
C ASP A 52 -8.01 1.00 4.32
N SER A 53 -8.42 -0.01 3.54
CA SER A 53 -9.48 0.11 2.55
C SER A 53 -10.82 0.51 3.16
N GLN A 54 -11.35 1.68 2.76
CA GLN A 54 -12.63 2.26 3.24
C GLN A 54 -12.68 2.58 4.74
N ALA A 55 -11.55 2.44 5.46
CA ALA A 55 -11.43 2.68 6.89
C ALA A 55 -10.28 3.66 7.17
N MET A 56 -10.26 4.80 6.45
CA MET A 56 -9.21 5.83 6.38
C MET A 56 -8.19 5.70 5.24
N GLY A 57 -8.45 4.84 4.25
CA GLY A 57 -7.72 4.91 2.99
C GLY A 57 -8.37 4.20 1.79
N ARG A 58 -7.58 4.06 0.72
CA ARG A 58 -8.07 3.85 -0.65
C ARG A 58 -7.44 2.61 -1.27
N ILE A 59 -8.26 1.57 -1.51
CA ILE A 59 -7.80 0.26 -2.01
C ILE A 59 -7.10 0.34 -3.37
N GLY A 60 -7.55 1.23 -4.27
CA GLY A 60 -7.01 1.39 -5.61
C GLY A 60 -5.75 2.25 -5.69
N GLU A 61 -5.25 2.79 -4.58
CA GLU A 61 -4.19 3.83 -4.60
C GLU A 61 -2.87 3.40 -3.96
N VAL A 62 -2.72 2.17 -3.46
CA VAL A 62 -1.47 1.72 -2.81
C VAL A 62 -0.25 1.92 -3.71
N ILE A 63 -0.35 1.47 -4.95
CA ILE A 63 0.76 1.54 -5.92
C ILE A 63 1.02 3.00 -6.30
N CYS A 64 0.00 3.76 -6.69
CA CYS A 64 0.21 5.15 -7.16
C CYS A 64 0.72 6.05 -6.03
N ARG A 65 0.23 5.91 -4.80
CA ARG A 65 0.70 6.68 -3.63
C ARG A 65 2.15 6.36 -3.31
N THR A 66 2.54 5.09 -3.39
CA THR A 66 3.95 4.68 -3.23
C THR A 66 4.87 5.45 -4.20
N TRP A 67 4.51 5.52 -5.48
CA TRP A 67 5.31 6.21 -6.49
C TRP A 67 5.21 7.73 -6.40
N GLN A 68 4.08 8.28 -5.95
CA GLN A 68 3.94 9.71 -5.65
C GLN A 68 4.86 10.13 -4.50
N THR A 69 4.95 9.34 -3.43
CA THR A 69 5.90 9.59 -2.32
C THR A 69 7.34 9.51 -2.83
N ALA A 70 7.71 8.45 -3.57
CA ALA A 70 9.05 8.33 -4.15
C ALA A 70 9.41 9.54 -5.05
N HIS A 71 8.46 10.02 -5.84
CA HIS A 71 8.62 11.21 -6.67
C HIS A 71 8.81 12.47 -5.83
N LYS A 72 7.94 12.72 -4.85
CA LYS A 72 8.03 13.89 -3.95
C LYS A 72 9.39 13.94 -3.26
N MET A 73 9.85 12.80 -2.74
CA MET A 73 11.15 12.69 -2.07
C MET A 73 12.31 12.95 -3.02
N LYS A 74 12.25 12.46 -4.26
CA LYS A 74 13.23 12.81 -5.28
C LYS A 74 13.26 14.31 -5.60
N VAL A 75 12.09 14.93 -5.74
CA VAL A 75 11.99 16.35 -6.09
C VAL A 75 12.57 17.24 -5.00
N GLN A 76 12.32 16.91 -3.72
CA GLN A 76 12.75 17.75 -2.60
C GLN A 76 14.16 17.44 -2.11
N PHE A 77 14.57 16.17 -2.10
CA PHE A 77 15.84 15.73 -1.50
C PHE A 77 16.85 15.19 -2.51
N GLY A 78 16.52 15.24 -3.79
CA GLY A 78 17.41 14.80 -4.86
C GLY A 78 17.55 13.28 -4.94
N ARG A 79 18.69 12.84 -5.46
CA ARG A 79 18.94 11.43 -5.79
C ARG A 79 19.34 10.63 -4.55
N LEU A 80 18.70 9.48 -4.33
CA LEU A 80 19.11 8.51 -3.32
C LEU A 80 20.12 7.53 -3.92
N THR A 81 21.37 7.57 -3.47
CA THR A 81 22.45 6.71 -3.97
C THR A 81 22.64 5.48 -3.10
N HIS A 82 22.97 4.34 -3.72
CA HIS A 82 23.41 3.14 -3.02
C HIS A 82 24.48 2.44 -3.86
N PRO A 83 25.58 1.95 -3.25
CA PRO A 83 26.72 1.39 -4.00
C PRO A 83 26.34 0.24 -4.94
N SER A 84 25.38 -0.61 -4.55
CA SER A 84 24.96 -1.76 -5.36
C SER A 84 24.06 -1.41 -6.56
N HIS A 85 23.44 -0.22 -6.57
CA HIS A 85 22.53 0.21 -7.62
C HIS A 85 22.79 1.68 -8.02
N PRO A 86 23.96 1.98 -8.61
CA PRO A 86 24.42 3.35 -8.86
C PRO A 86 23.83 3.98 -10.12
N ALA A 87 22.97 3.30 -10.87
CA ALA A 87 22.38 3.80 -12.10
C ALA A 87 21.03 4.50 -11.84
N ALA A 88 20.82 5.67 -12.44
CA ALA A 88 19.57 6.45 -12.36
C ALA A 88 18.97 6.51 -10.93
N ASP A 89 17.66 6.29 -10.81
CA ASP A 89 16.95 6.19 -9.51
C ASP A 89 16.68 4.74 -9.10
N ASN A 90 17.45 3.77 -9.62
CA ASN A 90 17.17 2.35 -9.46
C ASN A 90 17.05 1.94 -8.00
N PHE A 91 17.94 2.43 -7.14
CA PHE A 91 17.87 2.10 -5.71
C PHE A 91 16.58 2.59 -5.06
N ARG A 92 16.16 3.84 -5.33
CA ARG A 92 14.88 4.36 -4.82
C ARG A 92 13.71 3.54 -5.39
N ALA A 93 13.74 3.20 -6.68
CA ALA A 93 12.68 2.38 -7.29
C ALA A 93 12.59 0.99 -6.63
N LEU A 94 13.72 0.34 -6.39
CA LEU A 94 13.81 -0.95 -5.69
C LEU A 94 13.32 -0.85 -4.24
N ARG A 95 13.72 0.21 -3.52
CA ARG A 95 13.26 0.49 -2.16
C ARG A 95 11.74 0.61 -2.08
N TYR A 96 11.12 1.33 -3.02
CA TYR A 96 9.69 1.62 -2.98
C TYR A 96 8.84 0.46 -3.54
N VAL A 97 9.28 -0.24 -4.58
CA VAL A 97 8.53 -1.41 -5.08
C VAL A 97 8.45 -2.51 -4.02
N ALA A 98 9.51 -2.69 -3.22
CA ALA A 98 9.53 -3.65 -2.12
C ALA A 98 8.43 -3.41 -1.07
N LYS A 99 8.00 -2.15 -0.87
CA LYS A 99 7.01 -1.76 0.15
C LYS A 99 5.61 -2.33 -0.09
N TYR A 100 5.23 -2.62 -1.33
CA TYR A 100 3.92 -3.21 -1.65
C TYR A 100 4.02 -4.59 -2.32
N THR A 101 5.22 -5.18 -2.35
CA THR A 101 5.47 -6.48 -2.96
C THR A 101 6.07 -7.46 -1.95
N ILE A 102 7.39 -7.47 -1.80
CA ILE A 102 8.09 -8.50 -1.02
C ILE A 102 7.96 -8.28 0.50
N ASN A 103 8.00 -7.03 0.98
CA ASN A 103 7.97 -6.77 2.43
C ASN A 103 6.63 -7.15 3.09
N PRO A 104 5.46 -6.85 2.49
CA PRO A 104 4.20 -7.40 2.98
C PRO A 104 4.18 -8.94 2.96
N ALA A 105 4.69 -9.55 1.89
CA ALA A 105 4.72 -11.01 1.78
C ALA A 105 5.61 -11.66 2.85
N LEU A 106 6.78 -11.08 3.15
CA LEU A 106 7.66 -11.54 4.23
C LEU A 106 6.99 -11.38 5.60
N THR A 107 6.42 -10.20 5.86
CA THR A 107 5.77 -9.88 7.14
C THR A 107 4.64 -10.85 7.47
N HIS A 108 3.83 -11.20 6.46
CA HIS A 108 2.69 -12.11 6.62
C HIS A 108 3.01 -13.58 6.35
N GLY A 109 4.29 -13.94 6.17
CA GLY A 109 4.72 -15.33 5.99
C GLY A 109 4.32 -15.98 4.68
N MET A 110 4.12 -15.17 3.64
CA MET A 110 3.71 -15.54 2.29
C MET A 110 4.86 -15.43 1.27
N GLY A 111 6.01 -14.90 1.70
CA GLY A 111 7.16 -14.58 0.84
C GLY A 111 7.77 -15.78 0.10
N HIS A 112 7.51 -17.01 0.57
CA HIS A 112 7.93 -18.24 -0.10
C HIS A 112 7.12 -18.56 -1.37
N ILE A 113 5.97 -17.91 -1.59
CA ILE A 113 5.10 -18.15 -2.75
C ILE A 113 4.88 -16.89 -3.59
N ILE A 114 4.77 -15.71 -2.97
CA ILE A 114 4.45 -14.46 -3.66
C ILE A 114 5.40 -13.32 -3.25
N GLY A 115 5.20 -12.15 -3.86
CA GLY A 115 5.84 -10.89 -3.45
C GLY A 115 7.00 -10.45 -4.33
N SER A 116 7.42 -11.23 -5.32
CA SER A 116 8.52 -10.86 -6.22
C SER A 116 8.54 -11.75 -7.47
N VAL A 117 9.27 -11.30 -8.49
CA VAL A 117 9.51 -12.07 -9.72
C VAL A 117 10.76 -12.92 -9.52
N GLU A 118 10.58 -14.09 -8.91
CA GLU A 118 11.64 -15.06 -8.62
C GLU A 118 11.22 -16.46 -9.08
N VAL A 119 12.19 -17.27 -9.53
CA VAL A 119 11.92 -18.65 -9.94
C VAL A 119 11.36 -19.44 -8.76
N GLY A 120 10.30 -20.22 -9.02
CA GLY A 120 9.61 -21.02 -8.01
C GLY A 120 8.43 -20.32 -7.33
N LYS A 121 8.30 -18.99 -7.46
CA LYS A 121 7.12 -18.25 -6.97
C LYS A 121 5.95 -18.33 -7.93
N LEU A 122 4.75 -18.08 -7.42
CA LEU A 122 3.52 -18.02 -8.22
C LEU A 122 3.63 -16.90 -9.26
N ALA A 123 3.23 -17.19 -10.50
CA ALA A 123 3.26 -16.24 -11.61
C ALA A 123 2.13 -15.19 -11.53
N ASP A 124 2.15 -14.40 -10.46
CA ASP A 124 1.33 -13.21 -10.28
C ASP A 124 2.07 -12.00 -10.83
N LEU A 125 1.73 -11.58 -12.04
CA LEU A 125 2.47 -10.58 -12.78
C LEU A 125 1.55 -9.46 -13.23
N VAL A 126 2.07 -8.24 -13.27
CA VAL A 126 1.34 -7.07 -13.77
C VAL A 126 2.15 -6.42 -14.86
N LEU A 127 1.53 -6.23 -16.03
CA LEU A 127 2.18 -5.57 -17.16
C LEU A 127 1.69 -4.13 -17.26
N PHE A 128 2.64 -3.21 -17.38
CA PHE A 128 2.38 -1.79 -17.57
C PHE A 128 2.98 -1.32 -18.88
N LYS A 129 2.27 -0.42 -19.57
CA LYS A 129 2.93 0.52 -20.48
C LYS A 129 3.74 1.51 -19.61
N PRO A 130 4.99 1.87 -19.98
CA PRO A 130 5.77 2.83 -19.21
C PRO A 130 5.04 4.14 -18.91
N ALA A 131 4.27 4.67 -19.87
CA ALA A 131 3.49 5.90 -19.71
C ALA A 131 2.35 5.81 -18.67
N LEU A 132 1.93 4.59 -18.30
CA LEU A 132 0.86 4.29 -17.35
C LEU A 132 1.35 3.56 -16.10
N PHE A 133 2.67 3.42 -15.94
CA PHE A 133 3.28 2.70 -14.82
C PHE A 133 2.80 3.26 -13.48
N GLY A 134 2.40 2.36 -12.59
CA GLY A 134 1.89 2.70 -11.26
C GLY A 134 0.47 3.25 -11.22
N VAL A 135 -0.19 3.44 -12.38
CA VAL A 135 -1.53 4.05 -12.47
C VAL A 135 -2.55 3.09 -13.06
N LYS A 136 -2.33 2.62 -14.29
CA LYS A 136 -3.28 1.82 -15.06
C LYS A 136 -2.54 0.68 -15.78
N PRO A 137 -2.54 -0.56 -15.24
CA PRO A 137 -1.89 -1.69 -15.92
C PRO A 137 -2.64 -2.09 -17.20
N GLU A 138 -1.95 -2.77 -18.11
CA GLU A 138 -2.59 -3.37 -19.30
C GLU A 138 -3.17 -4.75 -18.97
N LEU A 139 -2.40 -5.58 -18.25
CA LEU A 139 -2.75 -6.94 -17.90
C LEU A 139 -2.41 -7.23 -16.44
N VAL A 140 -3.26 -8.00 -15.78
CA VAL A 140 -3.03 -8.59 -14.46
C VAL A 140 -3.15 -10.11 -14.61
N LEU A 141 -2.04 -10.80 -14.37
CA LEU A 141 -1.95 -12.25 -14.38
C LEU A 141 -2.03 -12.77 -12.95
N LYS A 142 -2.81 -13.84 -12.77
CA LYS A 142 -2.90 -14.59 -11.54
C LYS A 142 -2.51 -16.04 -11.85
N GLY A 143 -1.51 -16.57 -11.16
CA GLY A 143 -1.01 -17.93 -11.39
C GLY A 143 -0.72 -18.25 -12.86
N GLY A 144 -0.17 -17.30 -13.61
CA GLY A 144 0.19 -17.45 -15.03
C GLY A 144 -0.95 -17.25 -16.03
N PHE A 145 -2.17 -16.95 -15.58
CA PHE A 145 -3.33 -16.74 -16.44
C PHE A 145 -3.89 -15.33 -16.31
N ILE A 146 -4.35 -14.74 -17.42
CA ILE A 146 -4.88 -13.36 -17.39
C ILE A 146 -6.19 -13.34 -16.60
N SER A 147 -6.19 -12.60 -15.49
CA SER A 147 -7.36 -12.43 -14.62
C SER A 147 -8.13 -11.15 -14.96
N TRP A 148 -7.42 -10.07 -15.27
CA TRP A 148 -8.00 -8.78 -15.64
C TRP A 148 -7.17 -8.13 -16.74
N ALA A 149 -7.83 -7.42 -17.65
CA ALA A 149 -7.18 -6.71 -18.75
C ALA A 149 -7.93 -5.44 -19.12
N ASN A 150 -7.21 -4.47 -19.69
CA ASN A 150 -7.81 -3.34 -20.38
C ASN A 150 -8.33 -3.79 -21.75
N MET A 151 -9.65 -3.77 -21.95
CA MET A 151 -10.30 -4.38 -23.11
C MET A 151 -11.37 -3.46 -23.71
N GLY A 152 -11.37 -3.36 -25.04
CA GLY A 152 -12.27 -2.54 -25.83
C GLY A 152 -13.68 -3.10 -25.97
N ASP A 153 -14.38 -2.67 -27.02
CA ASP A 153 -15.68 -3.21 -27.42
C ASP A 153 -15.54 -4.70 -27.83
N PRO A 154 -16.22 -5.63 -27.15
CA PRO A 154 -16.19 -7.05 -27.50
C PRO A 154 -16.76 -7.40 -28.88
N ASN A 155 -17.58 -6.53 -29.48
CA ASN A 155 -18.14 -6.74 -30.81
C ASN A 155 -17.30 -6.10 -31.93
N ALA A 156 -16.20 -5.42 -31.59
CA ALA A 156 -15.32 -4.84 -32.58
C ALA A 156 -14.42 -5.88 -33.27
N SER A 157 -13.85 -5.52 -34.42
CA SER A 157 -13.00 -6.42 -35.21
C SER A 157 -11.64 -6.77 -34.59
N ILE A 158 -11.20 -6.00 -33.59
CA ILE A 158 -9.95 -6.12 -32.84
C ILE A 158 -10.18 -5.66 -31.39
N PRO A 159 -9.30 -5.95 -30.41
CA PRO A 159 -9.60 -5.71 -28.98
C PRO A 159 -9.38 -4.27 -28.48
N THR A 160 -8.94 -3.35 -29.34
CA THR A 160 -8.55 -1.97 -29.00
C THR A 160 -9.57 -0.84 -29.30
N PRO A 161 -10.63 -1.03 -30.11
CA PRO A 161 -11.67 -0.04 -30.32
C PRO A 161 -12.42 0.27 -29.02
N GLN A 162 -12.77 1.54 -28.89
CA GLN A 162 -13.41 2.08 -27.68
C GLN A 162 -14.83 1.53 -27.48
N PRO A 163 -15.33 1.45 -26.23
CA PRO A 163 -14.71 1.91 -25.00
C PRO A 163 -13.76 0.89 -24.36
N MET A 164 -12.54 1.35 -24.06
CA MET A 164 -11.52 0.61 -23.33
C MET A 164 -11.76 0.73 -21.82
N MET A 165 -11.98 -0.40 -21.16
CA MET A 165 -12.14 -0.46 -19.70
C MET A 165 -11.59 -1.77 -19.13
N TYR A 166 -11.36 -1.80 -17.82
CA TYR A 166 -10.97 -3.05 -17.16
C TYR A 166 -12.14 -4.03 -17.15
N ARG A 167 -11.87 -5.23 -17.68
CA ARG A 167 -12.84 -6.32 -17.72
C ARG A 167 -12.24 -7.58 -17.09
N PRO A 168 -13.03 -8.39 -16.37
CA PRO A 168 -12.60 -9.70 -15.92
C PRO A 168 -12.34 -10.61 -17.13
N MET A 169 -11.25 -11.35 -17.07
CA MET A 169 -10.82 -12.30 -18.11
C MET A 169 -11.03 -13.74 -17.62
N PHE A 170 -10.63 -14.73 -18.41
CA PHE A 170 -10.86 -16.14 -18.09
C PHE A 170 -10.27 -16.58 -16.73
N GLY A 171 -9.17 -15.98 -16.28
CA GLY A 171 -8.61 -16.23 -14.95
C GLY A 171 -9.47 -15.76 -13.78
N ALA A 172 -10.42 -14.84 -14.01
CA ALA A 172 -11.38 -14.38 -13.02
C ALA A 172 -12.69 -15.21 -13.00
N THR A 173 -12.83 -16.22 -13.87
CA THR A 173 -13.98 -17.14 -13.78
C THR A 173 -13.88 -18.01 -12.53
N PRO A 174 -14.97 -18.61 -12.01
CA PRO A 174 -14.93 -19.44 -10.81
C PRO A 174 -13.89 -20.58 -10.90
N ARG A 175 -13.81 -21.25 -12.05
CA ARG A 175 -12.82 -22.31 -12.30
C ARG A 175 -11.40 -21.76 -12.48
N GLY A 176 -11.26 -20.61 -13.15
CA GLY A 176 -9.98 -19.92 -13.27
C GLY A 176 -9.40 -19.57 -11.90
N ILE A 177 -10.20 -18.89 -11.06
CA ILE A 177 -9.85 -18.53 -9.70
C ILE A 177 -9.47 -19.76 -8.86
N ALA A 178 -10.23 -20.85 -8.95
CA ALA A 178 -9.93 -22.08 -8.21
C ALA A 178 -8.56 -22.68 -8.61
N ALA A 179 -8.20 -22.60 -9.89
CA ALA A 179 -6.97 -23.17 -10.43
C ALA A 179 -5.73 -22.27 -10.25
N THR A 180 -5.91 -20.95 -10.23
CA THR A 180 -4.77 -19.99 -10.27
C THR A 180 -4.54 -19.21 -9.00
N ALA A 181 -5.53 -19.14 -8.09
CA ALA A 181 -5.42 -18.43 -6.83
C ALA A 181 -5.22 -19.36 -5.63
N LEU A 182 -4.73 -18.77 -4.55
CA LEU A 182 -4.41 -19.45 -3.31
C LEU A 182 -5.24 -18.86 -2.16
N THR A 183 -5.44 -19.66 -1.13
CA THR A 183 -5.94 -19.18 0.17
C THR A 183 -4.88 -19.48 1.22
N PHE A 184 -4.31 -18.44 1.81
CA PHE A 184 -3.37 -18.60 2.92
C PHE A 184 -4.12 -18.87 4.22
N VAL A 185 -3.63 -19.85 4.99
CA VAL A 185 -4.22 -20.28 6.27
C VAL A 185 -3.12 -20.50 7.31
N SER A 186 -3.50 -20.71 8.57
CA SER A 186 -2.52 -21.12 9.59
C SER A 186 -2.08 -22.57 9.36
N ALA A 187 -0.85 -22.89 9.75
CA ALA A 187 -0.36 -24.28 9.71
C ALA A 187 -1.19 -25.22 10.62
N ALA A 188 -1.79 -24.71 11.70
CA ALA A 188 -2.67 -25.49 12.56
C ALA A 188 -3.94 -25.91 11.82
N SER A 189 -4.59 -24.97 11.12
CA SER A 189 -5.84 -25.22 10.38
C SER A 189 -5.69 -26.30 9.29
N LEU A 190 -4.50 -26.45 8.69
CA LEU A 190 -4.23 -27.52 7.73
C LEU A 190 -4.04 -28.89 8.41
N ARG A 191 -3.45 -28.94 9.61
CA ARG A 191 -3.23 -30.20 10.34
C ARG A 191 -4.51 -30.76 10.94
N ASP A 192 -5.39 -29.88 11.40
CA ASP A 192 -6.63 -30.27 12.09
C ASP A 192 -7.67 -30.92 11.13
N GLY A 193 -7.45 -30.86 9.82
CA GLY A 193 -8.26 -31.57 8.81
C GLY A 193 -9.65 -30.98 8.51
N GLY A 194 -10.20 -30.13 9.38
CA GLY A 194 -11.55 -29.57 9.25
C GLY A 194 -11.80 -28.68 8.02
N LEU A 195 -10.74 -28.16 7.37
CA LEU A 195 -10.90 -27.32 6.18
C LEU A 195 -11.47 -28.07 4.97
N GLY A 196 -11.39 -29.41 4.95
CA GLY A 196 -11.98 -30.23 3.88
C GLY A 196 -13.51 -30.10 3.81
N GLU A 197 -14.18 -29.90 4.95
CA GLU A 197 -15.64 -29.80 5.03
C GLU A 197 -16.19 -28.50 4.44
N LEU A 198 -15.35 -27.46 4.34
CA LEU A 198 -15.74 -26.16 3.80
C LEU A 198 -15.87 -26.14 2.27
N GLY A 199 -15.51 -27.23 1.59
CA GLY A 199 -15.65 -27.35 0.12
C GLY A 199 -14.78 -26.37 -0.68
N LEU A 200 -13.71 -25.85 -0.07
CA LEU A 200 -12.80 -24.87 -0.69
C LEU A 200 -12.16 -25.44 -1.96
N LYS A 201 -12.18 -24.65 -3.05
CA LYS A 201 -11.66 -25.08 -4.35
C LYS A 201 -10.27 -24.56 -4.69
N ARG A 202 -9.82 -23.50 -4.00
CA ARG A 202 -8.48 -22.93 -4.15
C ARG A 202 -7.47 -23.77 -3.38
N ARG A 203 -6.25 -23.83 -3.88
CA ARG A 203 -5.12 -24.42 -3.16
C ARG A 203 -4.89 -23.67 -1.84
N LEU A 204 -4.80 -24.41 -0.74
CA LEU A 204 -4.57 -23.87 0.60
C LEU A 204 -3.08 -23.92 0.90
N GLU A 205 -2.54 -22.84 1.47
CA GLU A 205 -1.11 -22.72 1.78
C GLU A 205 -0.91 -22.19 3.20
N PRO A 206 -0.01 -22.79 4.00
CA PRO A 206 0.29 -22.27 5.33
C PRO A 206 1.13 -21.01 5.25
N VAL A 207 0.80 -20.01 6.07
CA VAL A 207 1.75 -18.93 6.39
C VAL A 207 2.89 -19.47 7.25
N THR A 208 4.11 -19.02 6.99
CA THR A 208 5.33 -19.48 7.68
C THR A 208 6.27 -18.33 8.06
N GLY A 209 7.07 -18.47 9.11
CA GLY A 209 8.10 -17.47 9.44
C GLY A 209 7.62 -16.14 10.04
N CYS A 210 6.32 -15.99 10.37
CA CYS A 210 5.76 -14.75 10.92
C CYS A 210 6.31 -14.35 12.32
N ARG A 211 7.11 -15.20 12.96
CA ARG A 211 7.72 -14.97 14.29
C ARG A 211 9.23 -14.72 14.23
N THR A 212 9.85 -15.03 13.10
CA THR A 212 11.30 -14.90 12.89
C THR A 212 11.64 -13.68 12.06
N VAL A 213 10.71 -13.18 11.24
CA VAL A 213 10.88 -11.94 10.48
C VAL A 213 11.07 -10.74 11.42
N SER A 214 12.05 -9.91 11.10
CA SER A 214 12.43 -8.71 11.83
C SER A 214 12.57 -7.52 10.87
N LYS A 215 12.82 -6.32 11.41
CA LYS A 215 13.09 -5.14 10.58
C LYS A 215 14.30 -5.33 9.65
N ARG A 216 15.30 -6.13 10.06
CA ARG A 216 16.50 -6.42 9.25
C ARG A 216 16.21 -7.25 8.00
N ASP A 217 15.09 -7.98 8.00
CA ASP A 217 14.68 -8.81 6.87
C ASP A 217 13.89 -8.01 5.82
N MET A 218 13.60 -6.74 6.09
CA MET A 218 12.84 -5.88 5.18
C MET A 218 13.73 -5.41 4.04
N VAL A 219 13.51 -5.98 2.86
CA VAL A 219 14.30 -5.75 1.65
C VAL A 219 14.36 -4.25 1.34
N PHE A 220 15.57 -3.69 1.32
CA PHE A 220 15.91 -2.28 1.11
C PHE A 220 15.28 -1.28 2.11
N ASN A 221 14.66 -1.77 3.19
CA ASN A 221 13.86 -1.00 4.13
C ASN A 221 14.06 -1.45 5.59
N ASP A 222 15.32 -1.63 5.97
CA ASP A 222 15.78 -2.19 7.25
C ASP A 222 16.31 -1.14 8.22
N ALA A 223 16.22 0.16 7.88
CA ALA A 223 16.74 1.24 8.70
C ALA A 223 16.05 1.30 10.07
N MET A 224 16.84 1.40 11.14
CA MET A 224 16.38 1.52 12.53
C MET A 224 16.98 2.76 13.20
N PRO A 225 16.64 3.98 12.71
CA PRO A 225 17.11 5.21 13.33
C PRO A 225 16.52 5.38 14.74
N VAL A 226 17.21 6.13 15.59
CA VAL A 226 16.67 6.56 16.88
C VAL A 226 15.64 7.66 16.63
N ILE A 227 14.37 7.29 16.74
CA ILE A 227 13.24 8.23 16.60
C ILE A 227 12.96 8.92 17.93
N LYS A 228 12.85 10.25 17.90
CA LYS A 228 12.30 11.04 19.01
C LYS A 228 11.19 11.93 18.50
N VAL A 229 10.12 12.03 19.27
CA VAL A 229 8.99 12.94 19.03
C VAL A 229 8.87 13.84 20.25
N ASP A 230 8.96 15.14 20.04
CA ASP A 230 8.74 16.12 21.09
C ASP A 230 7.23 16.15 21.46
N PRO A 231 6.85 16.05 22.74
CA PRO A 231 5.44 15.91 23.14
C PRO A 231 4.64 17.21 23.02
N GLU A 232 5.28 18.37 22.89
CA GLU A 232 4.61 19.68 22.82
C GLU A 232 4.56 20.21 21.38
N THR A 233 5.67 20.09 20.66
CA THR A 233 5.83 20.59 19.29
C THR A 233 5.55 19.54 18.22
N TYR A 234 5.55 18.25 18.60
CA TYR A 234 5.46 17.10 17.69
C TYR A 234 6.58 16.99 16.66
N HIS A 235 7.67 17.76 16.83
CA HIS A 235 8.87 17.64 16.00
C HIS A 235 9.41 16.22 16.06
N VAL A 236 9.54 15.61 14.88
CA VAL A 236 10.07 14.26 14.74
C VAL A 236 11.53 14.34 14.30
N THR A 237 12.40 13.66 15.03
CA THR A 237 13.81 13.52 14.64
C THR A 237 14.20 12.06 14.45
N ALA A 238 15.12 11.81 13.53
CA ALA A 238 15.81 10.54 13.36
C ALA A 238 17.31 10.76 13.51
N ASP A 239 17.93 10.11 14.48
CA ASP A 239 19.36 10.25 14.79
C ASP A 239 19.79 11.72 15.00
N GLY A 240 18.87 12.54 15.52
CA GLY A 240 19.07 13.98 15.76
C GLY A 240 18.73 14.90 14.58
N GLU A 241 18.44 14.37 13.39
CA GLU A 241 18.00 15.17 12.23
C GLU A 241 16.47 15.35 12.26
N HIS A 242 15.98 16.60 12.15
CA HIS A 242 14.55 16.89 12.02
C HIS A 242 14.02 16.37 10.69
N LEU A 243 13.05 15.47 10.76
CA LEU A 243 12.34 14.93 9.62
C LEU A 243 11.15 15.81 9.24
N THR A 244 11.35 16.65 8.24
CA THR A 244 10.28 17.46 7.66
C THR A 244 10.37 17.48 6.13
N CYS A 245 9.26 17.85 5.47
CA CYS A 245 9.16 18.05 4.04
C CYS A 245 7.96 18.95 3.68
N GLU A 246 8.09 19.70 2.60
CA GLU A 246 7.02 20.61 2.16
C GLU A 246 5.85 19.84 1.54
N PRO A 247 4.58 20.25 1.74
CA PRO A 247 3.45 19.64 1.07
C PRO A 247 3.50 19.89 -0.44
N ALA A 248 3.25 18.83 -1.23
CA ALA A 248 3.23 18.94 -2.68
C ALA A 248 1.94 19.62 -3.17
N LYS A 249 2.07 20.65 -4.02
CA LYS A 249 0.91 21.37 -4.60
C LYS A 249 0.24 20.60 -5.73
N VAL A 250 1.02 19.83 -6.49
CA VAL A 250 0.57 19.01 -7.62
C VAL A 250 1.36 17.70 -7.59
N LEU A 251 0.70 16.59 -7.91
CA LEU A 251 1.32 15.26 -7.94
C LEU A 251 1.26 14.66 -9.36
N PRO A 252 2.26 13.85 -9.76
CA PRO A 252 2.11 12.98 -10.91
C PRO A 252 1.06 11.90 -10.62
N MET A 253 0.74 11.08 -11.63
CA MET A 253 -0.17 9.93 -11.44
C MET A 253 -1.56 10.34 -10.91
N ALA A 254 -2.03 11.54 -11.29
CA ALA A 254 -3.30 12.13 -10.84
C ALA A 254 -4.12 12.64 -12.05
N GLN A 255 -4.44 13.93 -12.11
CA GLN A 255 -5.35 14.58 -13.07
C GLN A 255 -5.18 14.18 -14.54
N ARG A 256 -3.96 13.84 -14.98
CA ARG A 256 -3.68 13.42 -16.36
C ARG A 256 -4.38 12.10 -16.75
N TYR A 257 -4.64 11.21 -15.80
CA TYR A 257 -4.97 9.81 -16.08
C TYR A 257 -6.39 9.41 -15.71
N PHE A 258 -7.05 10.18 -14.85
CA PHE A 258 -8.37 9.84 -14.31
C PHE A 258 -9.42 10.81 -14.86
N LEU A 259 -10.59 10.25 -15.17
CA LEU A 259 -11.73 11.05 -15.64
C LEU A 259 -12.33 11.89 -14.50
N PHE A 260 -12.18 11.40 -13.25
CA PHE A 260 -12.61 12.02 -12.01
C PHE A 260 -11.51 11.87 -10.95
#